data_AF-A0A4U8UZG4-F1
#
_entry.id   AF-A0A4U8UZG4-F1
#
_cell.length_a   1.000
_cell.length_b   1.000
_cell.length_c   1.000
_cell.angle_alpha   90.00
_cell.angle_beta   90.00
_cell.angle_gamma   90.00
#
_symmetry.space_group_name_H-M   'P 1'
#
loop_
_entity.id
_entity.type
_entity.pdbx_description
1 polymer ?
#
loop_
_entity_poly.entity_id
_entity_poly.type
_entity_poly.pdbx_seq_one_letter_code
_entity_poly.pdbx_strand_id
1 'polypeptide(L)'
;MPSPTLAPVFARSSSASLPLKYPRPTDRRTSGGCTDIGEMFNVLFSLAKESSTVGTPVASPGCSSRDNLVKTVCLQHRSRQKLLDPYRRVKNALKNMQDDYLLSREKNVFLRYMRMQHMICEVIILEKQYWQLLDIPMQEISETPNDYVIRIMQMLDERSGQPVKVGGIASLLGTTVSMAEKTKDQNLYSAVKAKTTDELRKECDRLYIELYKLLKKYLGLRKEVQELSRAYHESRFYPIVPRYIMLKSMIKRVLRAPAFAEICHEVNE
;
A
#
# COMPACT_ATOMS: atom_id res chain seq x y z
N MET A 1 -61.83 42.86 -7.09
CA MET A 1 -63.13 42.87 -6.39
C MET A 1 -63.54 41.41 -6.18
N PRO A 2 -63.54 40.91 -4.93
CA PRO A 2 -63.63 39.49 -4.61
C PRO A 2 -65.00 39.07 -4.00
N SER A 3 -65.15 37.75 -3.84
CA SER A 3 -65.93 37.01 -2.81
C SER A 3 -67.43 36.76 -3.07
N PRO A 4 -68.08 35.80 -2.35
CA PRO A 4 -67.63 34.49 -1.82
C PRO A 4 -68.70 33.39 -2.05
N THR A 5 -68.52 32.08 -1.82
CA THR A 5 -68.73 31.29 -0.56
C THR A 5 -69.32 29.93 -1.05
N LEU A 6 -68.99 28.69 -0.65
CA LEU A 6 -69.04 28.01 0.64
C LEU A 6 -68.45 26.59 0.46
N ALA A 7 -67.59 26.15 1.37
CA ALA A 7 -67.48 24.74 1.81
C ALA A 7 -68.46 24.54 3.01
N PRO A 8 -68.56 23.41 3.75
CA PRO A 8 -67.81 22.13 3.72
C PRO A 8 -68.68 20.87 3.96
N VAL A 9 -68.14 19.65 3.78
CA VAL A 9 -68.60 18.46 4.56
C VAL A 9 -67.41 17.52 4.85
N PHE A 10 -67.29 17.20 6.13
CA PHE A 10 -66.41 16.23 6.79
C PHE A 10 -66.79 14.78 6.45
N ALA A 11 -65.80 13.90 6.32
CA ALA A 11 -65.94 12.50 6.75
C ALA A 11 -64.61 11.97 7.32
N ARG A 12 -64.65 11.68 8.63
CA ARG A 12 -63.69 10.88 9.41
C ARG A 12 -63.89 9.39 9.13
N SER A 13 -62.82 8.60 9.21
CA SER A 13 -62.78 7.27 9.88
C SER A 13 -61.34 6.72 9.78
N SER A 14 -60.58 6.73 10.89
CA SER A 14 -60.24 5.56 11.74
C SER A 14 -59.38 4.49 11.05
N SER A 15 -58.07 4.41 11.34
CA SER A 15 -57.41 3.76 12.48
C SER A 15 -57.29 2.23 12.34
N ALA A 16 -56.07 1.72 12.14
CA ALA A 16 -55.65 0.42 12.68
C ALA A 16 -54.11 0.31 12.61
N SER A 17 -53.48 0.54 13.74
CA SER A 17 -52.14 0.09 14.11
C SER A 17 -52.20 -1.36 14.59
N LEU A 18 -51.35 -2.26 14.08
CA LEU A 18 -50.90 -3.48 14.78
C LEU A 18 -49.54 -3.97 14.21
N PRO A 19 -48.77 -4.76 14.99
CA PRO A 19 -47.30 -4.73 15.02
C PRO A 19 -46.64 -6.10 14.72
N LEU A 20 -45.30 -6.12 14.81
CA LEU A 20 -44.40 -7.30 14.85
C LEU A 20 -44.27 -8.07 13.52
N LYS A 21 -43.10 -8.56 13.09
CA LYS A 21 -42.09 -9.29 13.87
C LYS A 21 -40.82 -9.39 13.02
N TYR A 22 -39.72 -8.80 13.46
CA TYR A 22 -38.39 -9.19 13.00
C TYR A 22 -38.03 -10.53 13.64
N PRO A 23 -37.54 -11.54 12.91
CA PRO A 23 -36.88 -12.66 13.53
C PRO A 23 -35.43 -12.30 13.87
N ARG A 24 -35.12 -12.26 15.18
CA ARG A 24 -33.78 -12.58 15.70
C ARG A 24 -33.55 -14.09 15.56
N PRO A 25 -32.33 -14.52 15.23
CA PRO A 25 -31.82 -15.80 15.70
C PRO A 25 -31.01 -15.57 16.99
N THR A 26 -31.47 -16.16 18.09
CA THR A 26 -30.72 -16.35 19.33
C THR A 26 -29.70 -17.47 19.21
N ASP A 27 -28.64 -17.32 19.99
CA ASP A 27 -27.52 -18.22 20.24
C ASP A 27 -27.83 -19.73 20.27
N ARG A 28 -26.95 -20.51 19.63
CA ARG A 28 -26.49 -21.80 20.16
C ARG A 28 -24.98 -21.92 20.04
N ARG A 29 -24.33 -21.91 21.20
CA ARG A 29 -22.99 -22.43 21.46
C ARG A 29 -22.96 -23.95 21.25
N THR A 30 -22.00 -24.39 20.45
CA THR A 30 -21.23 -25.65 20.58
C THR A 30 -19.87 -25.34 19.97
N SER A 31 -18.89 -24.92 20.78
CA SER A 31 -17.75 -25.75 21.21
C SER A 31 -17.14 -26.58 20.08
N GLY A 32 -15.98 -26.13 19.59
CA GLY A 32 -15.17 -26.79 18.57
C GLY A 32 -14.06 -25.84 18.17
N GLY A 33 -13.11 -25.64 19.07
CA GLY A 33 -11.90 -24.88 18.77
C GLY A 33 -11.12 -25.57 17.65
N CYS A 34 -10.73 -24.81 16.64
CA CYS A 34 -9.73 -25.21 15.68
C CYS A 34 -8.87 -23.98 15.39
N THR A 35 -7.80 -23.86 16.18
CA THR A 35 -6.44 -23.52 15.76
C THR A 35 -6.29 -22.65 14.50
N ASP A 36 -6.05 -21.36 14.77
CA ASP A 36 -4.78 -20.71 14.45
C ASP A 36 -4.30 -20.73 12.98
N ILE A 37 -4.74 -19.71 12.23
CA ILE A 37 -4.15 -19.32 10.94
C ILE A 37 -2.66 -19.00 11.09
N GLY A 38 -2.19 -18.60 12.28
CA GLY A 38 -0.78 -18.43 12.61
C GLY A 38 0.00 -19.74 12.72
N GLU A 39 -0.62 -20.84 13.16
CA GLU A 39 0.00 -22.18 13.17
C GLU A 39 0.12 -22.76 11.77
N MET A 40 -0.82 -22.48 10.86
CA MET A 40 -0.70 -22.89 9.46
C MET A 40 0.51 -22.24 8.76
N PHE A 41 0.87 -21.00 9.10
CA PHE A 41 2.11 -20.36 8.61
C PHE A 41 3.37 -21.03 9.15
N ASN A 42 3.35 -21.49 10.41
CA ASN A 42 4.48 -22.22 11.00
C ASN A 42 4.63 -23.64 10.42
N VAL A 43 3.54 -24.32 10.04
CA VAL A 43 3.60 -25.64 9.40
C VAL A 43 4.12 -25.54 7.96
N LEU A 44 3.73 -24.50 7.20
CA LEU A 44 4.28 -24.24 5.86
C LEU A 44 5.77 -23.86 5.90
N PHE A 45 6.21 -23.15 6.94
CA PHE A 45 7.63 -22.83 7.15
C PHE A 45 8.43 -24.01 7.74
N SER A 46 7.77 -24.93 8.46
CA SER A 46 8.41 -26.13 9.05
C SER A 46 8.54 -27.27 8.06
N LEU A 47 7.64 -27.41 7.07
CA LEU A 47 7.79 -28.36 5.97
C LEU A 47 8.91 -27.98 4.99
N ALA A 48 9.35 -26.72 4.99
CA ALA A 48 10.57 -26.29 4.28
C ALA A 48 11.87 -26.65 5.03
N LYS A 49 11.78 -27.21 6.25
CA LYS A 49 12.93 -27.54 7.11
C LYS A 49 13.38 -29.01 7.02
N GLU A 50 12.63 -29.88 6.35
CA GLU A 50 12.98 -31.29 6.11
C GLU A 50 13.15 -31.59 4.62
N SER A 51 14.05 -30.87 3.96
CA SER A 51 14.71 -31.33 2.73
C SER A 51 16.05 -30.61 2.58
N SER A 52 16.96 -30.91 3.49
CA SER A 52 18.36 -30.54 3.36
C SER A 52 19.01 -31.37 2.23
N THR A 53 18.84 -30.92 0.99
CA THR A 53 19.84 -31.06 -0.09
C THR A 53 19.71 -29.90 -1.08
N VAL A 54 20.48 -28.84 -0.78
CA VAL A 54 21.25 -28.01 -1.72
C VAL A 54 20.55 -27.62 -3.04
N GLY A 55 20.05 -26.39 -3.07
CA GLY A 55 19.63 -25.70 -4.30
C GLY A 55 19.67 -24.18 -4.18
N THR A 56 20.50 -23.62 -3.31
CA THR A 56 20.89 -22.21 -3.41
C THR A 56 21.69 -22.06 -4.70
N PRO A 57 21.36 -21.14 -5.63
CA PRO A 57 22.17 -20.92 -6.82
C PRO A 57 23.38 -20.07 -6.42
N VAL A 58 24.29 -20.63 -5.63
CA VAL A 58 25.60 -20.03 -5.39
C VAL A 58 26.64 -21.14 -5.48
N ALA A 59 27.31 -21.16 -6.63
CA ALA A 59 28.40 -22.07 -6.96
C ALA A 59 29.51 -22.09 -5.87
N SER A 60 30.10 -23.29 -5.71
CA SER A 60 31.25 -23.60 -4.84
C SER A 60 32.59 -23.19 -5.52
N PRO A 61 33.77 -23.37 -4.88
CA PRO A 61 34.38 -22.48 -3.89
C PRO A 61 35.70 -21.85 -4.38
N GLY A 62 36.06 -20.69 -3.81
CA GLY A 62 37.38 -20.04 -3.98
C GLY A 62 37.25 -18.62 -4.54
N CYS A 63 37.29 -17.62 -3.67
CA CYS A 63 37.12 -16.18 -3.96
C CYS A 63 35.74 -15.71 -4.49
N SER A 64 35.01 -16.50 -5.29
CA SER A 64 33.74 -16.04 -5.91
C SER A 64 32.54 -15.98 -4.95
N SER A 65 32.47 -16.86 -3.94
CA SER A 65 31.26 -16.99 -3.09
C SER A 65 31.01 -15.78 -2.16
N ARG A 66 32.06 -15.21 -1.56
CA ARG A 66 31.92 -14.07 -0.64
C ARG A 66 31.70 -12.76 -1.38
N ASP A 67 32.44 -12.52 -2.45
CA ASP A 67 32.28 -11.29 -3.24
C ASP A 67 30.91 -11.23 -3.92
N ASN A 68 30.39 -12.37 -4.40
CA ASN A 68 29.03 -12.44 -4.92
C ASN A 68 27.98 -12.18 -3.82
N LEU A 69 28.21 -12.68 -2.61
CA LEU A 69 27.35 -12.40 -1.47
C LEU A 69 27.37 -10.92 -1.08
N VAL A 70 28.53 -10.28 -1.04
CA VAL A 70 28.67 -8.83 -0.81
C VAL A 70 27.91 -8.03 -1.88
N LYS A 71 28.07 -8.38 -3.16
CA LYS A 71 27.34 -7.74 -4.27
C LYS A 71 25.83 -7.89 -4.11
N THR A 72 25.37 -9.08 -3.78
CA THR A 72 23.94 -9.38 -3.58
C THR A 72 23.36 -8.56 -2.43
N VAL A 73 24.03 -8.53 -1.27
CA VAL A 73 23.60 -7.76 -0.10
C VAL A 73 23.59 -6.25 -0.40
N CYS A 74 24.60 -5.75 -1.12
CA CYS A 74 24.59 -4.35 -1.57
C CYS A 74 23.41 -4.04 -2.49
N LEU A 75 23.10 -4.94 -3.44
CA LEU A 75 21.98 -4.80 -4.34
C LEU A 75 20.64 -4.83 -3.59
N GLN A 76 20.50 -5.69 -2.58
CA GLN A 76 19.31 -5.74 -1.71
C GLN A 76 19.11 -4.42 -0.96
N HIS A 77 20.16 -3.88 -0.33
CA HIS A 77 20.09 -2.59 0.36
C HIS A 77 19.70 -1.45 -0.58
N ARG A 78 20.28 -1.38 -1.78
CA ARG A 78 19.93 -0.38 -2.79
C ARG A 78 18.48 -0.52 -3.25
N SER A 79 18.04 -1.74 -3.54
CA SER A 79 16.67 -2.03 -3.95
C SER A 79 15.67 -1.63 -2.87
N ARG A 80 15.98 -1.93 -1.60
CA ARG A 80 15.17 -1.52 -0.44
C ARG A 80 15.07 -0.01 -0.37
N GLN A 81 16.18 0.71 -0.51
CA GLN A 81 16.19 2.17 -0.46
C GLN A 81 15.36 2.78 -1.59
N LYS A 82 15.51 2.27 -2.82
CA LYS A 82 14.72 2.72 -3.99
C LYS A 82 13.21 2.49 -3.81
N LEU A 83 12.83 1.42 -3.12
CA LEU A 83 11.42 1.09 -2.86
C LEU A 83 10.82 1.89 -1.70
N LEU A 84 11.63 2.23 -0.68
CA LEU A 84 11.17 2.93 0.51
C LEU A 84 10.61 4.33 0.21
N ASP A 85 11.21 5.08 -0.69
CA ASP A 85 10.79 6.46 -0.95
C ASP A 85 9.40 6.54 -1.64
N PRO A 86 9.12 5.79 -2.72
CA PRO A 86 7.77 5.66 -3.29
C PRO A 86 6.77 5.10 -2.28
N TYR A 87 7.17 4.12 -1.47
CA TYR A 87 6.32 3.55 -0.42
C TYR A 87 5.89 4.60 0.61
N ARG A 88 6.86 5.35 1.18
CA ARG A 88 6.59 6.41 2.15
C ARG A 88 5.72 7.51 1.57
N ARG A 89 5.94 7.88 0.29
CA ARG A 89 5.12 8.89 -0.40
C ARG A 89 3.65 8.48 -0.44
N VAL A 90 3.35 7.25 -0.86
CA VAL A 90 1.97 6.74 -0.91
C VAL A 90 1.38 6.60 0.50
N LYS A 91 2.14 6.00 1.44
CA LYS A 91 1.73 5.85 2.84
C LYS A 91 1.35 7.19 3.46
N ASN A 92 2.18 8.20 3.30
CA ASN A 92 1.98 9.51 3.92
C ASN A 92 0.78 10.25 3.31
N ALA A 93 0.58 10.19 2.00
CA ALA A 93 -0.60 10.80 1.38
C ALA A 93 -1.91 10.17 1.88
N LEU A 94 -1.93 8.84 2.03
CA LEU A 94 -3.08 8.13 2.57
C LEU A 94 -3.31 8.43 4.06
N LYS A 95 -2.24 8.53 4.86
CA LYS A 95 -2.33 8.97 6.27
C LYS A 95 -2.85 10.42 6.38
N ASN A 96 -2.35 11.34 5.56
CA ASN A 96 -2.84 12.72 5.55
C ASN A 96 -4.33 12.77 5.18
N MET A 97 -4.76 12.00 4.18
CA MET A 97 -6.19 11.87 3.84
C MET A 97 -7.01 11.31 5.03
N GLN A 98 -6.48 10.33 5.77
CA GLN A 98 -7.13 9.81 6.97
C GLN A 98 -7.30 10.89 8.04
N ASP A 99 -6.22 11.60 8.36
CA ASP A 99 -6.20 12.64 9.39
C ASP A 99 -7.15 13.78 9.04
N ASP A 100 -7.06 14.31 7.82
CA ASP A 100 -7.97 15.34 7.31
C ASP A 100 -9.43 14.88 7.32
N TYR A 101 -9.69 13.61 6.99
CA TYR A 101 -11.05 13.08 7.00
C TYR A 101 -11.63 12.98 8.41
N LEU A 102 -10.83 12.54 9.39
CA LEU A 102 -11.22 12.45 10.80
C LEU A 102 -11.44 13.83 11.41
N LEU A 103 -10.64 14.82 11.02
CA LEU A 103 -10.77 16.22 11.42
C LEU A 103 -11.95 16.91 10.72
N SER A 104 -12.39 16.43 9.56
CA SER A 104 -13.56 16.96 8.83
C SER A 104 -14.89 16.66 9.54
N ARG A 105 -15.17 17.34 10.66
CA ARG A 105 -16.44 17.26 11.41
C ARG A 105 -17.39 18.41 11.09
N GLU A 106 -17.33 18.92 9.86
CA GLU A 106 -18.09 20.10 9.50
C GLU A 106 -19.60 19.83 9.46
N LYS A 107 -20.36 20.79 10.03
CA LYS A 107 -21.82 20.82 9.96
C LYS A 107 -22.31 21.20 8.56
N ASN A 108 -21.51 21.96 7.80
CA ASN A 108 -21.84 22.36 6.43
C ASN A 108 -21.47 21.25 5.44
N VAL A 109 -22.50 20.67 4.80
CA VAL A 109 -22.34 19.54 3.87
C VAL A 109 -21.59 19.95 2.60
N PHE A 110 -21.78 21.17 2.10
CA PHE A 110 -21.10 21.67 0.90
C PHE A 110 -19.61 21.89 1.13
N LEU A 111 -19.23 22.49 2.26
CA LEU A 111 -17.81 22.68 2.58
C LEU A 111 -17.11 21.33 2.81
N ARG A 112 -17.80 20.40 3.49
CA ARG A 112 -17.33 19.03 3.65
C ARG A 112 -17.18 18.29 2.33
N TYR A 113 -18.10 18.50 1.39
CA TYR A 113 -18.02 17.95 0.04
C TYR A 113 -16.75 18.42 -0.67
N MET A 114 -16.49 19.73 -0.68
CA MET A 114 -15.29 20.32 -1.30
C MET A 114 -14.01 19.79 -0.67
N ARG A 115 -13.97 19.67 0.67
CA ARG A 115 -12.81 19.08 1.38
C ARG A 115 -12.59 17.61 1.02
N MET A 116 -13.65 16.80 0.90
CA MET A 116 -13.50 15.41 0.47
C MET A 116 -12.96 15.30 -0.96
N GLN A 117 -13.40 16.18 -1.86
CA GLN A 117 -12.80 16.24 -3.20
C GLN A 117 -11.31 16.59 -3.13
N HIS A 118 -10.94 17.60 -2.33
CA HIS A 118 -9.55 18.01 -2.16
C HIS A 118 -8.68 16.88 -1.63
N MET A 119 -9.08 16.22 -0.53
CA MET A 119 -8.37 15.08 0.05
C MET A 119 -8.13 13.96 -0.98
N ILE A 120 -9.15 13.61 -1.77
CA ILE A 120 -9.01 12.59 -2.81
C ILE A 120 -8.09 13.07 -3.93
N CYS A 121 -8.22 14.33 -4.37
CA CYS A 121 -7.37 14.93 -5.39
C CYS A 121 -5.87 14.89 -5.03
N GLU A 122 -5.52 15.17 -3.77
CA GLU A 122 -4.14 15.12 -3.27
C GLU A 122 -3.56 13.70 -3.29
N VAL A 123 -4.38 12.67 -3.14
CA VAL A 123 -3.92 11.28 -3.25
C VAL A 123 -3.79 10.85 -4.71
N ILE A 124 -4.78 11.15 -5.56
CA ILE A 124 -4.77 10.70 -6.97
C ILE A 124 -3.72 11.43 -7.82
N ILE A 125 -3.25 12.61 -7.42
CA ILE A 125 -2.17 13.29 -8.15
C ILE A 125 -0.88 12.46 -8.14
N LEU A 126 -0.65 11.66 -7.09
CA LEU A 126 0.46 10.73 -7.01
C LEU A 126 0.38 9.66 -8.10
N GLU A 127 -0.82 9.18 -8.42
CA GLU A 127 -1.02 8.22 -9.52
C GLU A 127 -0.62 8.84 -10.86
N LYS A 128 -0.95 10.12 -11.10
CA LYS A 128 -0.61 10.83 -12.33
C LYS A 128 0.88 11.16 -12.45
N GLN A 129 1.58 11.27 -11.32
CA GLN A 129 3.03 11.48 -11.27
C GLN A 129 3.78 10.14 -11.38
N TYR A 130 3.54 9.40 -12.47
CA TYR A 130 4.09 8.06 -12.70
C TYR A 130 5.61 7.97 -12.56
N TRP A 131 6.36 9.06 -12.80
CA TRP A 131 7.81 9.10 -12.59
C TRP A 131 8.24 9.00 -11.12
N GLN A 132 7.37 9.39 -10.19
CA GLN A 132 7.64 9.36 -8.74
C GLN A 132 7.27 8.03 -8.08
N LEU A 133 6.56 7.15 -8.79
CA LEU A 133 6.15 5.84 -8.32
C LEU A 133 6.87 4.75 -9.14
N LEU A 134 6.98 3.56 -8.57
CA LEU A 134 7.53 2.40 -9.24
C LEU A 134 6.36 1.61 -9.85
N ASP A 135 6.52 1.26 -11.12
CA ASP A 135 5.66 0.26 -11.75
C ASP A 135 6.31 -1.11 -11.52
N ILE A 136 5.77 -1.83 -10.53
CA ILE A 136 6.31 -3.12 -10.11
C ILE A 136 5.34 -4.20 -10.58
N PRO A 137 5.78 -5.16 -11.39
CA PRO A 137 4.92 -6.25 -11.85
C PRO A 137 4.47 -7.10 -10.67
N MET A 138 3.26 -7.65 -10.74
CA MET A 138 2.78 -8.56 -9.71
C MET A 138 3.57 -9.88 -9.72
N GLN A 139 3.61 -10.53 -8.56
CA GLN A 139 4.16 -11.89 -8.44
C GLN A 139 3.27 -12.87 -9.20
N GLU A 140 3.88 -13.74 -10.00
CA GLU A 140 3.17 -14.80 -10.71
C GLU A 140 2.86 -15.97 -9.77
N ILE A 141 1.78 -16.72 -10.05
CA ILE A 141 1.34 -17.82 -9.17
C ILE A 141 2.41 -18.93 -9.08
N SER A 142 3.16 -19.15 -10.16
CA SER A 142 4.24 -20.14 -10.24
C SER A 142 5.56 -19.65 -9.63
N GLU A 143 5.69 -18.36 -9.31
CA GLU A 143 6.95 -17.75 -8.89
C GLU A 143 7.11 -17.81 -7.37
N THR A 144 8.26 -18.31 -6.89
CA THR A 144 8.54 -18.32 -5.45
C THR A 144 8.76 -16.89 -4.93
N PRO A 145 8.51 -16.60 -3.64
CA PRO A 145 8.75 -15.27 -3.08
C PRO A 145 10.18 -14.75 -3.28
N ASN A 146 11.18 -15.64 -3.24
CA ASN A 146 12.58 -15.27 -3.43
C ASN A 146 12.88 -14.94 -4.89
N ASP A 147 12.38 -15.74 -5.84
CA ASP A 147 12.54 -15.48 -7.27
C ASP A 147 11.91 -14.14 -7.66
N TYR A 148 10.73 -13.86 -7.10
CA TYR A 148 10.06 -12.58 -7.25
C TYR A 148 10.93 -11.41 -6.77
N VAL A 149 11.49 -11.50 -5.56
CA VAL A 149 12.37 -10.45 -5.04
C VAL A 149 13.62 -10.27 -5.93
N ILE A 150 14.24 -11.36 -6.38
CA ILE A 150 15.40 -11.31 -7.28
C ILE A 150 15.05 -10.58 -8.58
N ARG A 151 13.92 -10.92 -9.21
CA ARG A 151 13.44 -10.30 -10.44
C ARG A 151 13.22 -8.79 -10.26
N ILE A 152 12.58 -8.39 -9.15
CA ILE A 152 12.36 -6.98 -8.87
C ILE A 152 13.69 -6.25 -8.58
N MET A 153 14.62 -6.87 -7.85
CA MET A 153 15.94 -6.28 -7.59
C MET A 153 16.70 -5.99 -8.89
N GLN A 154 16.70 -6.94 -9.83
CA GLN A 154 17.34 -6.79 -11.14
C GLN A 154 16.70 -5.64 -11.94
N MET A 155 15.37 -5.61 -12.02
CA MET A 155 14.61 -4.54 -12.67
C MET A 155 14.93 -3.15 -12.07
N LEU A 156 15.03 -3.05 -10.75
CA LEU A 156 15.36 -1.79 -10.07
C LEU A 156 16.83 -1.36 -10.30
N ASP A 157 17.74 -2.30 -10.55
CA ASP A 157 19.14 -2.03 -10.85
C ASP A 157 19.33 -1.51 -12.27
N GLU A 158 18.70 -2.14 -13.26
CA GLU A 158 18.73 -1.71 -14.66
C GLU A 158 18.21 -0.26 -14.82
N ARG A 159 17.19 0.10 -14.05
CA ARG A 159 16.62 1.45 -14.05
C ARG A 159 17.60 2.53 -13.53
N SER A 160 18.59 2.18 -12.71
CA SER A 160 19.62 3.16 -12.28
C SER A 160 20.65 3.51 -13.35
N GLY A 161 20.73 2.75 -14.44
CA GLY A 161 21.63 3.04 -15.56
C GLY A 161 21.13 4.16 -16.49
N GLN A 162 19.87 4.60 -16.36
CA GLN A 162 19.31 5.65 -17.22
C GLN A 162 19.46 7.04 -16.57
N PRO A 163 20.28 7.95 -17.13
CA PRO A 163 20.30 9.32 -16.67
C PRO A 163 18.97 9.97 -17.04
N VAL A 164 18.21 10.39 -16.01
CA VAL A 164 17.06 11.25 -16.22
C VAL A 164 17.61 12.59 -16.74
N LYS A 165 17.53 12.81 -18.05
CA LYS A 165 17.97 14.05 -18.71
C LYS A 165 17.01 15.18 -18.31
N VAL A 166 17.21 15.77 -17.14
CA VAL A 166 16.49 16.98 -16.73
C VAL A 166 17.41 18.18 -16.97
N GLY A 167 17.13 18.96 -18.02
CA GLY A 167 17.92 20.15 -18.36
C GLY A 167 17.77 21.28 -17.34
N GLY A 168 18.77 22.17 -17.26
CA GLY A 168 18.77 23.38 -16.44
C GLY A 168 19.28 23.19 -15.00
N ILE A 169 18.75 23.97 -14.04
CA ILE A 169 19.14 23.94 -12.61
C ILE A 169 18.95 22.53 -12.00
N ALA A 170 17.99 21.78 -12.51
CA ALA A 170 17.76 20.38 -12.15
C ALA A 170 18.93 19.45 -12.55
N SER A 171 19.74 19.80 -13.57
CA SER A 171 20.95 19.05 -13.94
C SER A 171 22.07 19.26 -12.92
N LEU A 172 22.21 20.47 -12.38
CA LEU A 172 23.19 20.78 -11.34
C LEU A 172 22.83 20.11 -10.01
N LEU A 173 21.54 20.17 -9.62
CA LEU A 173 21.01 19.40 -8.51
C LEU A 173 21.13 17.89 -8.74
N GLY A 174 20.87 17.42 -9.96
CA GLY A 174 21.07 16.03 -10.35
C GLY A 174 22.53 15.58 -10.21
N THR A 175 23.49 16.47 -10.49
CA THR A 175 24.92 16.19 -10.36
C THR A 175 25.34 16.08 -8.89
N THR A 176 24.90 17.00 -8.03
CA THR A 176 25.19 16.94 -6.59
C THR A 176 24.50 15.75 -5.91
N VAL A 177 23.26 15.44 -6.28
CA VAL A 177 22.53 14.25 -5.82
C VAL A 177 23.25 12.98 -6.28
N SER A 178 23.67 12.90 -7.54
CA SER A 178 24.43 11.74 -8.04
C SER A 178 25.76 11.54 -7.30
N MET A 179 26.47 12.61 -6.95
CA MET A 179 27.71 12.53 -6.16
C MET A 179 27.45 12.09 -4.71
N ALA A 180 26.35 12.56 -4.11
CA ALA A 180 25.93 12.13 -2.78
C ALA A 180 25.51 10.65 -2.77
N GLU A 181 24.79 10.19 -3.80
CA GLU A 181 24.42 8.79 -3.99
C GLU A 181 25.65 7.89 -4.16
N LYS A 182 26.62 8.30 -4.99
CA LYS A 182 27.89 7.56 -5.16
C LYS A 182 28.68 7.44 -3.86
N THR A 183 28.74 8.51 -3.06
CA THR A 183 29.40 8.48 -1.75
C THR A 183 28.68 7.54 -0.78
N LYS A 184 27.34 7.59 -0.75
CA LYS A 184 26.52 6.67 0.07
C LYS A 184 26.68 5.22 -0.37
N ASP A 185 26.72 4.97 -1.67
CA ASP A 185 26.94 3.64 -2.24
C ASP A 185 28.33 3.10 -1.90
N GLN A 186 29.35 3.95 -1.94
CA GLN A 186 30.71 3.57 -1.57
C GLN A 186 30.81 3.23 -0.07
N ASN A 187 30.15 4.02 0.78
CA ASN A 187 30.08 3.79 2.23
C ASN A 187 29.30 2.52 2.58
N LEU A 188 28.20 2.27 1.86
CA LEU A 188 27.43 1.03 1.99
C LEU A 188 28.31 -0.16 1.61
N TYR A 189 29.01 -0.07 0.48
CA TYR A 189 29.86 -1.15 0.00
C TYR A 189 30.99 -1.47 0.97
N SER A 190 31.67 -0.46 1.52
CA SER A 190 32.73 -0.67 2.52
C SER A 190 32.17 -1.27 3.81
N ALA A 191 31.02 -0.80 4.30
CA ALA A 191 30.36 -1.34 5.49
C ALA A 191 29.92 -2.80 5.32
N VAL A 192 29.34 -3.15 4.17
CA VAL A 192 28.95 -4.54 3.85
C VAL A 192 30.18 -5.43 3.72
N LYS A 193 31.25 -4.95 3.04
CA LYS A 193 32.50 -5.72 2.87
C LYS A 193 33.21 -6.02 4.20
N ALA A 194 33.04 -5.17 5.21
CA ALA A 194 33.61 -5.35 6.54
C ALA A 194 32.93 -6.48 7.35
N LYS A 195 31.69 -6.87 7.01
CA LYS A 195 30.96 -7.94 7.71
C LYS A 195 31.57 -9.31 7.50
N THR A 196 31.46 -10.22 8.46
CA THR A 196 31.90 -11.62 8.29
C THR A 196 31.00 -12.37 7.31
N THR A 197 31.44 -13.52 6.79
CA THR A 197 30.64 -14.28 5.81
C THR A 197 29.35 -14.82 6.42
N ASP A 198 29.36 -15.16 7.70
CA ASP A 198 28.16 -15.59 8.44
C ASP A 198 27.16 -14.44 8.63
N GLU A 199 27.64 -13.26 9.02
CA GLU A 199 26.82 -12.04 9.10
C GLU A 199 26.21 -11.68 7.75
N LEU A 200 26.98 -11.80 6.66
CA LEU A 200 26.49 -11.53 5.31
C LEU A 200 25.37 -12.49 4.89
N ARG A 201 25.45 -13.78 5.25
CA ARG A 201 24.39 -14.76 4.95
C ARG A 201 23.11 -14.43 5.72
N LYS A 202 23.23 -14.21 7.03
CA LYS A 202 22.10 -13.80 7.89
C LYS A 202 21.45 -12.52 7.39
N GLU A 203 22.27 -11.53 7.00
CA GLU A 203 21.78 -10.27 6.45
C GLU A 203 21.06 -10.47 5.11
N CYS A 204 21.60 -11.33 4.24
CA CYS A 204 21.00 -11.66 2.94
C CYS A 204 19.59 -12.26 3.12
N ASP A 205 19.46 -13.25 4.00
CA ASP A 205 18.19 -13.92 4.28
C ASP A 205 17.17 -12.94 4.90
N ARG A 206 17.62 -12.11 5.85
CA ARG A 206 16.80 -11.06 6.46
C ARG A 206 16.29 -10.07 5.42
N LEU A 207 17.17 -9.59 4.54
CA LEU A 207 16.83 -8.60 3.53
C LEU A 207 15.87 -9.14 2.47
N TYR A 208 15.95 -10.42 2.10
CA TYR A 208 14.96 -11.05 1.22
C TYR A 208 13.55 -10.96 1.81
N ILE A 209 13.40 -11.33 3.08
CA ILE A 209 12.12 -11.29 3.79
C ILE A 209 11.61 -9.85 3.89
N GLU A 210 12.47 -8.90 4.24
CA GLU A 210 12.09 -7.49 4.36
C GLU A 210 11.67 -6.88 3.03
N LEU A 211 12.42 -7.15 1.96
CA LEU A 211 12.09 -6.70 0.61
C LEU A 211 10.75 -7.25 0.16
N TYR A 212 10.52 -8.55 0.35
CA TYR A 212 9.24 -9.17 0.01
C TYR A 212 8.08 -8.49 0.76
N LYS A 213 8.20 -8.33 2.09
CA LYS A 213 7.18 -7.64 2.90
C LYS A 213 6.94 -6.20 2.42
N LEU A 214 8.01 -5.45 2.15
CA LEU A 214 7.91 -4.07 1.68
C LEU A 214 7.24 -3.99 0.29
N LEU A 215 7.56 -4.91 -0.62
CA LEU A 215 6.92 -5.01 -1.93
C LEU A 215 5.42 -5.25 -1.81
N LYS A 216 5.00 -6.20 -0.96
CA LYS A 216 3.58 -6.50 -0.74
C LYS A 216 2.83 -5.28 -0.19
N LYS A 217 3.41 -4.58 0.80
CA LYS A 217 2.85 -3.33 1.35
C LYS A 217 2.72 -2.25 0.30
N TYR A 218 3.79 -2.02 -0.47
CA TYR A 218 3.80 -1.01 -1.54
C TYR A 218 2.74 -1.28 -2.60
N LEU A 219 2.68 -2.51 -3.11
CA LEU A 219 1.70 -2.92 -4.11
C LEU A 219 0.26 -2.85 -3.58
N GLY A 220 0.04 -3.23 -2.32
CA GLY A 220 -1.25 -3.10 -1.66
C GLY A 220 -1.72 -1.64 -1.64
N LEU A 221 -0.88 -0.71 -1.19
CA LEU A 221 -1.21 0.71 -1.19
C LEU A 221 -1.39 1.28 -2.59
N ARG A 222 -0.57 0.86 -3.57
CA ARG A 222 -0.69 1.28 -4.97
C ARG A 222 -2.04 0.90 -5.55
N LYS A 223 -2.51 -0.31 -5.28
CA LYS A 223 -3.83 -0.79 -5.69
C LYS A 223 -4.95 0.08 -5.11
N GLU A 224 -4.89 0.41 -3.82
CA GLU A 224 -5.89 1.28 -3.19
C GLU A 224 -5.94 2.68 -3.84
N VAL A 225 -4.77 3.25 -4.17
CA VAL A 225 -4.69 4.54 -4.87
C VAL A 225 -5.27 4.46 -6.29
N GLN A 226 -4.96 3.41 -7.05
CA GLN A 226 -5.50 3.20 -8.39
C GLN A 226 -7.04 3.03 -8.37
N GLU A 227 -7.55 2.23 -7.42
CA GLU A 227 -9.00 2.05 -7.26
C GLU A 227 -9.70 3.32 -6.78
N LEU A 228 -9.05 4.13 -5.94
CA LEU A 228 -9.54 5.46 -5.54
C LEU A 228 -9.60 6.39 -6.76
N SER A 229 -8.54 6.42 -7.58
CA SER A 229 -8.48 7.26 -8.78
C SER A 229 -9.55 6.90 -9.80
N ARG A 230 -9.69 5.61 -10.13
CA ARG A 230 -10.73 5.11 -11.02
C ARG A 230 -12.13 5.49 -10.52
N ALA A 231 -12.45 5.18 -9.26
CA ALA A 231 -13.76 5.48 -8.69
C ALA A 231 -14.03 6.99 -8.63
N TYR A 232 -13.01 7.81 -8.32
CA TYR A 232 -13.15 9.26 -8.33
C TYR A 232 -13.43 9.80 -9.73
N HIS A 233 -12.75 9.27 -10.75
CA HIS A 233 -12.97 9.63 -12.14
C HIS A 233 -14.41 9.31 -12.58
N GLU A 234 -14.89 8.10 -12.30
CA GLU A 234 -16.26 7.66 -12.59
C GLU A 234 -17.31 8.52 -11.85
N SER A 235 -16.99 9.00 -10.64
CA SER A 235 -17.90 9.85 -9.87
C SER A 235 -18.21 11.21 -10.51
N ARG A 236 -17.41 11.65 -11.49
CA ARG A 236 -17.54 13.00 -12.09
C ARG A 236 -18.85 13.23 -12.82
N PHE A 237 -19.51 12.16 -13.27
CA PHE A 237 -20.77 12.22 -14.00
C PHE A 237 -22.00 12.32 -13.09
N TYR A 238 -21.81 12.27 -11.76
CA TYR A 238 -22.92 12.32 -10.80
C TYR A 238 -23.15 13.74 -10.25
N PRO A 239 -24.40 14.14 -10.00
CA PRO A 239 -24.73 15.38 -9.29
C PRO A 239 -24.16 15.41 -7.86
N ILE A 240 -24.11 16.60 -7.26
CA ILE A 240 -23.43 16.85 -5.97
C ILE A 240 -23.88 15.89 -4.86
N VAL A 241 -25.20 15.70 -4.68
CA VAL A 241 -25.73 14.92 -3.55
C VAL A 241 -25.38 13.42 -3.66
N PRO A 242 -25.65 12.70 -4.77
CA PRO A 242 -25.16 11.33 -4.94
C PRO A 242 -23.64 11.23 -4.86
N ARG A 243 -22.94 12.19 -5.50
CA ARG A 243 -21.48 12.20 -5.52
C ARG A 243 -20.88 12.35 -4.13
N TYR A 244 -21.46 13.17 -3.26
CA TYR A 244 -21.03 13.30 -1.86
C TYR A 244 -21.00 11.95 -1.13
N ILE A 245 -22.04 11.14 -1.30
CA ILE A 245 -22.13 9.81 -0.69
C ILE A 245 -21.03 8.90 -1.25
N MET A 246 -20.79 8.97 -2.55
CA MET A 246 -19.71 8.22 -3.22
C MET A 246 -18.33 8.62 -2.70
N LEU A 247 -17.99 9.91 -2.64
CA LEU A 247 -16.69 10.38 -2.13
C LEU A 247 -16.47 9.93 -0.68
N LYS A 248 -17.50 10.07 0.15
CA LYS A 248 -17.47 9.61 1.53
C LYS A 248 -17.21 8.09 1.61
N SER A 249 -17.84 7.31 0.74
CA SER A 249 -17.67 5.87 0.65
C SER A 249 -16.26 5.48 0.18
N MET A 250 -15.72 6.18 -0.82
CA MET A 250 -14.38 5.95 -1.36
C MET A 250 -13.30 6.14 -0.30
N ILE A 251 -13.32 7.27 0.42
CA ILE A 251 -12.37 7.52 1.52
C ILE A 251 -12.50 6.41 2.56
N LYS A 252 -13.73 6.13 3.00
CA LYS A 252 -14.04 5.09 3.96
C LYS A 252 -13.63 3.67 3.53
N ARG A 253 -13.59 3.37 2.23
CA ARG A 253 -13.12 2.10 1.68
C ARG A 253 -11.61 2.00 1.85
N VAL A 254 -10.88 3.03 1.43
CA VAL A 254 -9.41 3.09 1.57
C VAL A 254 -9.00 3.00 3.04
N LEU A 255 -9.68 3.73 3.93
CA LEU A 255 -9.40 3.69 5.38
C LEU A 255 -9.67 2.33 6.04
N ARG A 256 -10.44 1.44 5.40
CA ARG A 256 -10.73 0.09 5.88
C ARG A 256 -10.01 -0.99 5.09
N ALA A 257 -9.27 -0.62 4.05
CA ALA A 257 -8.50 -1.56 3.27
C ALA A 257 -7.47 -2.24 4.18
N PRO A 258 -7.35 -3.58 4.19
CA PRO A 258 -6.38 -4.29 5.02
C PRO A 258 -4.96 -3.75 4.79
N ALA A 259 -4.59 -3.52 3.53
CA ALA A 259 -3.30 -2.98 3.14
C ALA A 259 -2.98 -1.62 3.77
N PHE A 260 -3.99 -0.77 4.01
CA PHE A 260 -3.79 0.52 4.68
C PHE A 260 -3.89 0.39 6.22
N ALA A 261 -4.85 -0.39 6.72
CA ALA A 261 -5.07 -0.58 8.15
C ALA A 261 -3.83 -1.17 8.86
N GLU A 262 -3.17 -2.16 8.24
CA GLU A 262 -1.92 -2.74 8.76
C GLU A 262 -0.83 -1.68 8.94
N ILE A 263 -0.74 -0.72 8.03
CA ILE A 263 0.32 0.30 7.98
C ILE A 263 0.04 1.48 8.92
N CYS A 264 -1.22 1.72 9.27
CA CYS A 264 -1.58 2.75 10.26
C CYS A 264 -1.02 2.45 11.65
N HIS A 265 -0.83 1.17 11.99
CA HIS A 265 -0.33 0.72 13.29
C HIS A 265 1.20 0.60 13.36
N GLU A 266 1.90 0.77 12.23
CA GLU A 266 3.37 0.74 12.20
C GLU A 266 3.92 2.07 12.72
N VAL A 267 4.57 2.02 13.89
CA VAL A 267 5.39 3.11 14.41
C VAL A 267 6.42 3.49 13.35
N ASN A 268 6.57 4.78 13.07
CA ASN A 268 7.51 5.27 12.07
C ASN A 268 8.95 4.98 12.54
N GLU A 269 9.56 3.91 12.01
CA GLU A 269 11.01 3.71 12.00
C GLU A 269 11.67 4.28 10.73
#